data_AF-A0A9E1Q135-F1
#
_entry.id   AF-A0A9E1Q135-F1
#
_cell.length_a   1.000
_cell.length_b   1.000
_cell.length_c   1.000
_cell.angle_alpha   90.00
_cell.angle_beta   90.00
_cell.angle_gamma   90.00
#
_symmetry.space_group_name_H-M   'P 1'
#
loop_
_entity.id
_entity.type
_entity.pdbx_description
1 polymer ?
#
loop_
_entity_poly.entity_id
_entity_poly.type
_entity_poly.pdbx_seq_one_letter_code
_entity_poly.pdbx_strand_id
1 'polypeptide(L)'
;MVRRQIAPCWFLPAGARDAKEMVVVIRTVVNPDGRVREAKIDASGFQMANPFYRAMAESALRAVKNPECQPFKLPLEKYNEWQVMVLTFRPGEML
;
A
#
# COMPACT_ATOMS: atom_id res chain seq x y z
N MET A 1 8.09 -3.49 9.38
CA MET A 1 8.17 -2.13 9.93
C MET A 1 7.25 -1.16 9.20
N VAL A 2 7.35 -1.03 7.87
CA VAL A 2 6.48 -0.13 7.06
C VAL A 2 5.01 -0.53 7.09
N ARG A 3 4.67 -1.83 6.99
CA ARG A 3 3.27 -2.27 7.06
C ARG A 3 2.53 -1.78 8.30
N ARG A 4 3.18 -1.79 9.47
CA ARG A 4 2.59 -1.29 10.73
C ARG A 4 2.38 0.22 10.72
N GLN A 5 3.22 0.96 10.00
CA GLN A 5 3.10 2.41 9.86
C GLN A 5 1.96 2.78 8.91
N ILE A 6 1.65 1.95 7.91
CA ILE A 6 0.58 2.19 6.94
C ILE A 6 -0.78 1.68 7.42
N ALA A 7 -0.80 0.61 8.22
CA ALA A 7 -2.02 -0.02 8.72
C ALA A 7 -3.10 0.98 9.21
N PRO A 8 -2.80 2.00 10.05
CA PRO A 8 -3.83 2.95 10.51
C PRO A 8 -4.41 3.82 9.39
N CYS A 9 -3.71 4.01 8.28
CA CYS A 9 -4.20 4.79 7.13
C CYS A 9 -4.95 3.96 6.09
N TRP A 10 -5.00 2.63 6.24
CA TRP A 10 -5.69 1.78 5.28
C TRP A 10 -7.12 1.49 5.74
N PHE A 11 -8.08 2.04 4.98
CA PHE A 11 -9.49 1.79 5.19
C PHE A 11 -10.01 0.75 4.21
N LEU A 12 -10.66 -0.31 4.70
CA LEU A 12 -11.31 -1.28 3.82
C LEU A 12 -12.67 -0.76 3.33
N PRO A 13 -12.90 -0.67 2.00
CA PRO A 13 -14.20 -0.29 1.46
C PRO A 13 -15.32 -1.24 1.88
N ALA A 14 -16.53 -0.70 2.07
CA ALA A 14 -17.73 -1.51 2.24
C ALA A 14 -17.93 -2.41 1.01
N GLY A 15 -18.19 -3.70 1.22
CA GLY A 15 -18.26 -4.70 0.14
C GLY A 15 -16.98 -5.51 -0.09
N ALA A 16 -15.84 -5.11 0.50
CA ALA A 16 -14.61 -5.92 0.47
C ALA A 16 -14.68 -7.19 1.35
N ARG A 17 -15.82 -7.51 1.98
CA ARG A 17 -16.01 -8.72 2.81
C ARG A 17 -15.88 -10.01 2.01
N ASP A 18 -16.21 -10.00 0.72
CA ASP A 18 -15.99 -11.13 -0.20
C ASP A 18 -14.60 -11.07 -0.86
N ALA A 19 -13.89 -9.96 -0.68
CA ALA A 19 -12.54 -9.74 -1.18
C ALA A 19 -11.45 -10.26 -0.22
N LYS A 20 -11.79 -11.16 0.71
CA LYS A 20 -10.85 -11.72 1.70
C LYS A 20 -9.61 -12.36 1.06
N GLU A 21 -9.74 -12.85 -0.16
CA GLU A 21 -8.63 -13.45 -0.93
C GLU A 21 -7.96 -12.46 -1.89
N MET A 22 -8.46 -11.22 -2.01
CA MET A 22 -7.85 -10.23 -2.88
C MET A 22 -6.53 -9.74 -2.30
N VAL A 23 -5.54 -9.69 -3.18
CA VAL A 23 -4.20 -9.20 -2.88
C VAL A 23 -3.93 -8.00 -3.77
N VAL A 24 -3.80 -6.83 -3.16
CA VAL A 24 -3.36 -5.63 -3.87
C VAL A 24 -1.87 -5.47 -3.65
N VAL A 25 -1.14 -5.25 -4.74
CA VAL A 25 0.29 -4.98 -4.72
C VAL A 25 0.53 -3.55 -5.15
N ILE A 26 1.34 -2.82 -4.38
CA ILE A 26 1.74 -1.45 -4.68
C ILE A 26 3.24 -1.37 -4.72
N ARG A 27 3.78 -0.98 -5.88
CA ARG A 27 5.19 -0.64 -6.01
C ARG A 27 5.39 0.79 -5.55
N THR A 28 6.29 1.00 -4.60
CA THR A 28 6.50 2.28 -3.93
C THR A 28 7.97 2.68 -4.02
N VAL A 29 8.23 3.95 -4.31
CA VAL A 29 9.55 4.56 -4.26
C VAL A 29 9.55 5.60 -3.16
N VAL A 30 10.52 5.54 -2.26
CA VAL A 30 10.61 6.35 -1.05
C VAL A 30 11.90 7.15 -1.08
N ASN A 31 11.84 8.41 -0.69
CA ASN A 31 12.99 9.28 -0.53
C ASN A 31 13.79 8.91 0.75
N PRO A 32 15.06 9.34 0.87
CA PRO A 32 15.86 9.11 2.08
C PRO A 32 15.24 9.66 3.37
N ASP A 33 14.36 10.67 3.27
CA ASP A 33 13.62 11.26 4.39
C ASP A 33 12.39 10.43 4.82
N GLY A 34 12.14 9.28 4.18
CA GLY A 34 11.02 8.39 4.46
C GLY A 34 9.70 8.80 3.80
N ARG A 35 9.66 9.89 3.00
CA ARG A 35 8.45 10.28 2.26
C ARG A 35 8.31 9.50 0.97
N VAL A 36 7.07 9.16 0.61
CA VAL A 36 6.80 8.46 -0.65
C VAL A 36 6.96 9.43 -1.82
N ARG A 37 7.85 9.10 -2.75
CA ARG A 37 8.03 9.81 -4.01
C ARG A 37 7.05 9.32 -5.08
N GLU A 38 6.87 8.01 -5.16
CA GLU A 38 6.03 7.38 -6.17
C GLU A 38 5.32 6.17 -5.58
N ALA A 39 4.06 5.94 -5.96
CA ALA A 39 3.37 4.69 -5.68
C ALA A 39 2.44 4.36 -6.84
N LYS A 40 2.53 3.10 -7.31
CA LYS A 40 1.77 2.56 -8.44
C LYS A 40 1.15 1.23 -8.06
N ILE A 41 -0.11 1.05 -8.44
CA ILE A 41 -0.80 -0.24 -8.33
C ILE A 41 -0.17 -1.19 -9.35
N ASP A 42 0.31 -2.34 -8.87
CA ASP A 42 0.82 -3.41 -9.70
C ASP A 42 -0.29 -4.44 -9.92
N ALA A 43 -1.06 -4.22 -10.98
CA ALA A 43 -2.24 -5.01 -11.31
C ALA A 43 -2.44 -5.09 -12.83
N SER A 44 -2.98 -6.22 -13.28
CA SER A 44 -3.43 -6.38 -14.67
C SER A 44 -4.72 -5.59 -14.95
N GLY A 45 -4.97 -5.32 -16.24
CA GLY A 45 -6.24 -4.70 -16.67
C GLY A 45 -7.47 -5.52 -16.29
N PHE A 46 -7.36 -6.86 -16.32
CA PHE A 46 -8.44 -7.76 -15.89
C PHE A 46 -8.77 -7.61 -14.40
N GLN A 47 -7.75 -7.54 -13.53
CA GLN A 47 -7.97 -7.28 -12.10
C GLN A 47 -8.61 -5.92 -11.87
N MET A 48 -8.14 -4.89 -12.57
CA MET A 48 -8.70 -3.53 -12.48
C MET A 48 -10.11 -3.41 -13.07
N ALA A 49 -10.56 -4.36 -13.89
CA ALA A 49 -11.95 -4.44 -14.36
C ALA A 49 -12.92 -4.87 -13.26
N ASN A 50 -12.46 -5.60 -12.24
CA ASN A 50 -13.29 -5.92 -11.07
C ASN A 50 -13.46 -4.66 -10.19
N PRO A 51 -14.70 -4.15 -10.00
CA PRO A 51 -14.94 -2.91 -9.26
C PRO A 51 -14.51 -3.00 -7.78
N PHE A 52 -14.62 -4.18 -7.17
CA PHE A 52 -14.19 -4.40 -5.78
C PHE A 52 -12.66 -4.39 -5.66
N TYR A 53 -11.96 -5.04 -6.59
CA TYR A 53 -10.49 -4.99 -6.63
C TYR A 53 -10.02 -3.55 -6.83
N ARG A 54 -10.62 -2.83 -7.78
CA ARG A 54 -10.29 -1.42 -8.05
C ARG A 54 -10.46 -0.56 -6.81
N ALA A 55 -11.61 -0.64 -6.13
CA ALA A 55 -11.86 0.13 -4.92
C ALA A 55 -10.85 -0.18 -3.79
N MET A 56 -10.48 -1.46 -3.63
CA MET A 56 -9.45 -1.87 -2.67
C MET A 56 -8.08 -1.34 -3.06
N ALA A 57 -7.72 -1.41 -4.34
CA ALA A 57 -6.43 -0.97 -4.85
C ALA A 57 -6.25 0.54 -4.73
N GLU A 58 -7.29 1.31 -5.04
CA GLU A 58 -7.32 2.75 -4.83
C GLU A 58 -7.25 3.13 -3.35
N SER A 59 -7.92 2.36 -2.47
CA SER A 59 -7.83 2.58 -1.02
C SER A 59 -6.42 2.32 -0.48
N ALA A 60 -5.80 1.21 -0.88
CA ALA A 60 -4.42 0.90 -0.53
C ALA A 60 -3.45 1.98 -1.05
N LEU A 61 -3.64 2.47 -2.27
CA LEU A 61 -2.84 3.55 -2.84
C LEU A 61 -2.95 4.85 -2.04
N ARG A 62 -4.17 5.19 -1.60
CA ARG A 62 -4.39 6.34 -0.70
C ARG A 62 -3.70 6.16 0.64
N ALA A 63 -3.73 4.95 1.21
CA ALA A 63 -3.05 4.66 2.47
C ALA A 63 -1.53 4.86 2.39
N VAL A 64 -0.89 4.37 1.31
CA VAL A 64 0.55 4.58 1.06
C VAL A 64 0.90 6.07 0.95
N LYS A 65 0.03 6.85 0.30
CA LYS A 65 0.24 8.28 0.06
C LYS A 65 -0.29 9.18 1.18
N ASN A 66 -0.89 8.64 2.25
CA ASN A 66 -1.51 9.45 3.29
C ASN A 66 -0.42 10.24 4.06
N PRO A 67 -0.49 11.59 4.11
CA PRO A 67 0.44 12.41 4.89
C PRO A 67 0.51 12.05 6.38
N GLU A 68 -0.57 11.54 6.97
CA GLU A 68 -0.62 11.15 8.39
C GLU A 68 0.22 9.90 8.69
N CYS A 69 0.45 9.06 7.68
CA CYS A 69 1.31 7.86 7.79
C CYS A 69 2.72 8.10 7.26
N GLN A 70 3.09 9.34 6.96
CA GLN A 70 4.41 9.73 6.49
C GLN A 70 5.07 10.74 7.43
N PRO A 71 6.41 10.82 7.45
CA PRO A 71 7.35 9.93 6.77
C PRO A 71 7.46 8.54 7.43
N PHE A 72 7.85 7.53 6.66
CA PHE A 72 8.19 6.23 7.21
C PHE A 72 9.49 6.28 8.01
N LYS A 73 9.44 5.79 9.25
CA LYS A 73 10.60 5.61 10.11
C LYS A 73 11.40 4.41 9.62
N LEU A 74 12.46 4.67 8.87
CA LEU A 74 13.36 3.69 8.25
C LEU A 74 14.82 4.06 8.53
N PRO A 75 15.72 3.08 8.74
CA PRO A 75 17.13 3.33 8.98
C PRO A 75 17.81 3.84 7.69
N LEU A 76 18.34 5.07 7.73
CA LEU A 76 18.95 5.72 6.56
C LEU A 76 20.15 4.95 6.03
N GLU A 77 20.88 4.26 6.91
CA GLU A 77 22.06 3.46 6.57
C GLU A 77 21.72 2.32 5.60
N LYS A 78 20.45 1.90 5.56
CA LYS A 78 19.93 0.84 4.70
C LYS A 78 19.13 1.35 3.51
N TYR A 79 19.25 2.63 3.15
CA TYR A 79 18.44 3.24 2.09
C TYR A 79 18.40 2.42 0.79
N ASN A 80 19.53 1.84 0.40
CA ASN A 80 19.60 1.01 -0.81
C ASN A 80 18.70 -0.24 -0.77
N GLU A 81 18.37 -0.74 0.42
CA GLU A 81 17.50 -1.89 0.63
C GLU A 81 16.00 -1.53 0.58
N TRP A 82 15.64 -0.28 0.86
CA TRP A 82 14.23 0.13 1.02
C TRP A 82 13.77 1.30 0.16
N GLN A 83 14.65 1.94 -0.61
CA GLN A 83 14.30 3.01 -1.54
C GLN A 83 13.19 2.61 -2.53
N VAL A 84 13.12 1.33 -2.89
CA VAL A 84 12.05 0.73 -3.69
C VAL A 84 11.46 -0.44 -2.91
N MET A 85 10.17 -0.38 -2.63
CA MET A 85 9.47 -1.43 -1.90
C MET A 85 8.26 -1.93 -2.69
N VAL A 86 7.88 -3.16 -2.42
CA VAL A 86 6.61 -3.74 -2.86
C VAL A 86 5.77 -3.95 -1.61
N LEU A 87 4.66 -3.22 -1.52
CA LEU A 87 3.73 -3.27 -0.41
C LEU A 87 2.52 -4.10 -0.80
N THR A 88 2.26 -5.15 -0.03
CA THR A 88 1.13 -6.05 -0.25
C THR A 88 0.04 -5.79 0.77
N PHE A 89 -1.17 -5.56 0.27
CA PHE A 89 -2.37 -5.28 1.05
C PHE A 89 -3.33 -6.46 0.93
N ARG A 90 -3.68 -7.02 2.08
CA ARG A 90 -4.57 -8.16 2.23
C ARG A 90 -5.50 -7.90 3.42
N PRO A 91 -6.83 -7.94 3.24
CA PRO A 91 -7.80 -7.73 4.32
C PRO A 91 -7.55 -8.57 5.55
N GLY A 92 -7.20 -9.85 5.37
CA GLY A 92 -6.96 -10.78 6.48
C GLY A 92 -5.65 -10.60 7.23
N GLU A 93 -4.72 -9.78 6.72
CA GLU A 93 -3.39 -9.61 7.33
C GLU A 93 -3.15 -8.22 7.94
N MET A 94 -3.98 -7.22 7.63
CA MET A 94 -3.76 -5.84 8.10
C MET A 94 -4.68 -5.40 9.24
N LEU A 95 -5.34 -6.36 9.89
CA LEU A 95 -6.09 -6.18 11.14
C LEU A 95 -5.20 -6.49 12.36
#